data_AF-A0A1G0F079-F1
#
_entry.id   AF-A0A1G0F079-F1
#
_cell.length_a   1.000
_cell.length_b   1.000
_cell.length_c   1.000
_cell.angle_alpha   90.00
_cell.angle_beta   90.00
_cell.angle_gamma   90.00
#
_symmetry.space_group_name_H-M   'P 1'
#
loop_
_entity.id
_entity.type
_entity.pdbx_description
1 polymer ?
#
loop_
_entity_poly.entity_id
_entity_poly.type
_entity_poly.pdbx_seq_one_letter_code
_entity_poly.pdbx_strand_id
1 'polypeptide(L)'
;MQAVNDKEAFANGKPVEAPQPHNTLNRLTGTTGEGEFAPYTQPQIFFARDQRVDVYCVLDESRLSLETFQTLLEAIGSHGFGRDASIGLGKFTVESICADFVGATDSHNVIENRSNKFEPTAWLTLAPCAPQGLGFDGDKSYWRVITRFGRHGNLHGLSCKPFKNPVLLAATAAVFVPQDNYSPRQFIGQGLGGGGQLSKIEPATVQQGYAPVVGIRMEA
;
A
#
# COMPACT_ATOMS: atom_id res chain seq x y z
N MET A 1 8.31 -0.95 -18.27
CA MET A 1 7.47 -2.17 -18.18
C MET A 1 6.06 -1.79 -18.60
N GLN A 2 5.36 -2.62 -19.38
CA GLN A 2 4.01 -2.32 -19.87
C GLN A 2 2.97 -2.96 -18.96
N ALA A 3 1.91 -2.22 -18.58
CA ALA A 3 0.81 -2.79 -17.82
C ALA A 3 0.11 -3.88 -18.64
N VAL A 4 -0.11 -5.03 -18.04
CA VAL A 4 -0.80 -6.18 -18.64
C VAL A 4 -2.16 -6.40 -17.99
N ASN A 5 -3.06 -7.09 -18.67
CA ASN A 5 -4.35 -7.46 -18.09
C ASN A 5 -4.19 -8.60 -17.06
N ASP A 6 -5.21 -8.81 -16.22
CA ASP A 6 -5.21 -9.84 -15.17
C ASP A 6 -4.95 -11.26 -15.71
N LYS A 7 -5.37 -11.57 -16.94
CA LYS A 7 -5.18 -12.90 -17.53
C LYS A 7 -3.69 -13.15 -17.78
N GLU A 8 -2.97 -12.13 -18.23
CA GLU A 8 -1.51 -12.19 -18.42
C GLU A 8 -0.77 -12.11 -17.08
N ALA A 9 -1.18 -11.20 -16.19
CA ALA A 9 -0.56 -11.03 -14.87
C ALA A 9 -0.63 -12.29 -13.99
N PHE A 10 -1.73 -13.05 -14.10
CA PHE A 10 -1.98 -14.27 -13.34
C PHE A 10 -1.99 -15.53 -14.23
N ALA A 11 -1.25 -15.52 -15.35
CA ALA A 11 -1.20 -16.65 -16.27
C ALA A 11 -0.74 -17.96 -15.61
N ASN A 12 0.12 -17.87 -14.58
CA ASN A 12 0.63 -19.01 -13.81
C ASN A 12 -0.29 -19.44 -12.67
N GLY A 13 -1.43 -18.77 -12.48
CA GLY A 13 -2.40 -19.03 -11.41
C GLY A 13 -2.72 -17.77 -10.63
N LYS A 14 -4.02 -17.56 -10.37
CA LYS A 14 -4.48 -16.48 -9.50
C LYS A 14 -4.09 -16.77 -8.05
N PRO A 15 -3.85 -15.74 -7.22
CA PRO A 15 -3.66 -15.93 -5.79
C PRO A 15 -4.85 -16.69 -5.20
N VAL A 16 -4.56 -17.73 -4.42
CA VAL A 16 -5.58 -18.56 -3.77
C VAL A 16 -5.57 -18.26 -2.29
N GLU A 17 -6.73 -17.92 -1.74
CA GLU A 17 -6.92 -17.84 -0.30
C GLU A 17 -7.33 -19.21 0.23
N ALA A 18 -6.59 -19.74 1.19
CA ALA A 18 -6.88 -21.02 1.81
C ALA A 18 -6.82 -20.93 3.35
N PRO A 19 -7.70 -21.64 4.08
CA PRO A 19 -7.65 -21.69 5.53
C PRO A 19 -6.42 -22.46 6.01
N GLN A 20 -5.59 -21.84 6.86
CA GLN A 20 -4.51 -22.52 7.57
C GLN A 20 -4.90 -22.73 9.03
N PRO A 21 -5.03 -23.99 9.50
CA PRO A 21 -5.31 -24.29 10.90
C PRO A 21 -4.05 -24.14 11.75
N HIS A 22 -4.21 -23.61 12.96
CA HIS A 22 -3.17 -23.42 13.96
C HIS A 22 -3.66 -23.88 15.33
N ASN A 23 -2.72 -24.33 16.17
CA ASN A 23 -2.96 -24.69 17.57
C ASN A 23 -2.00 -23.94 18.49
N THR A 24 -2.48 -23.53 19.66
CA THR A 24 -1.64 -23.00 20.74
C THR A 24 -1.58 -24.03 21.86
N LEU A 25 -0.39 -24.56 22.14
CA LEU A 25 -0.19 -25.57 23.18
C LEU A 25 0.33 -24.92 24.48
N ASN A 26 -0.37 -25.15 25.58
CA ASN A 26 0.15 -24.86 26.91
C ASN A 26 1.18 -25.94 27.30
N ARG A 27 2.45 -25.54 27.44
CA ARG A 27 3.54 -26.48 27.74
C ARG A 27 3.50 -27.08 29.15
N LEU A 28 2.78 -26.45 30.09
CA LEU A 28 2.65 -26.97 31.46
C LEU A 28 1.60 -28.08 31.55
N THR A 29 0.50 -27.93 30.82
CA THR A 29 -0.65 -28.84 30.89
C THR A 29 -0.76 -29.78 29.70
N GLY A 30 -0.01 -29.54 28.61
CA GLY A 30 -0.09 -30.33 27.38
C GLY A 30 -1.41 -30.17 26.61
N THR A 31 -2.21 -29.14 26.92
CA THR A 31 -3.55 -28.89 26.33
C THR A 31 -3.56 -27.62 25.47
N THR A 32 -4.64 -27.39 24.72
CA THR A 32 -4.76 -26.22 23.84
C THR A 32 -5.90 -25.28 24.26
N GLY A 33 -5.59 -24.01 24.55
CA GLY A 33 -6.59 -22.97 24.89
C GLY A 33 -7.43 -23.24 26.16
N GLU A 34 -8.62 -22.61 26.24
CA GLU A 34 -9.63 -22.91 27.28
C GLU A 34 -10.36 -24.23 26.94
N GLY A 35 -9.63 -25.34 26.95
CA GLY A 35 -10.14 -26.67 26.64
C GLY A 35 -9.03 -27.68 26.34
N GLU A 36 -9.38 -28.93 26.04
CA GLU A 36 -8.40 -29.92 25.56
C GLU A 36 -8.00 -29.66 24.10
N PHE A 37 -8.90 -29.07 23.29
CA PHE A 37 -8.72 -28.83 21.86
C PHE A 37 -9.37 -27.50 21.38
N ALA A 38 -8.56 -26.49 21.07
CA ALA A 38 -9.01 -25.16 20.61
C ALA A 38 -8.22 -24.65 19.38
N PRO A 39 -8.37 -25.29 18.20
CA PRO A 39 -7.76 -24.80 16.97
C PRO A 39 -8.38 -23.47 16.54
N TYR A 40 -7.55 -22.64 15.91
CA TYR A 40 -8.02 -21.45 15.20
C TYR A 40 -7.51 -21.47 13.76
N THR A 41 -8.29 -20.88 12.86
CA THR A 41 -7.96 -20.83 11.44
C THR A 41 -7.61 -19.40 11.05
N GLN A 42 -6.56 -19.25 10.25
CA GLN A 42 -6.21 -17.99 9.63
C GLN A 42 -6.10 -18.17 8.12
N PRO A 43 -6.78 -17.34 7.32
CA PRO A 43 -6.60 -17.40 5.88
C PRO A 43 -5.17 -17.00 5.51
N GLN A 44 -4.61 -17.73 4.55
CA GLN A 44 -3.34 -17.41 3.92
C GLN A 44 -3.54 -17.27 2.42
N ILE A 45 -2.82 -16.33 1.82
CA ILE A 45 -2.81 -16.12 0.37
C ILE A 45 -1.59 -16.82 -0.20
N PHE A 46 -1.82 -17.73 -1.13
CA PHE A 46 -0.79 -18.46 -1.86
C PHE A 46 -0.68 -17.91 -3.27
N PHE A 47 0.50 -17.41 -3.62
CA PHE A 47 0.82 -16.98 -4.98
C PHE A 47 1.32 -18.16 -5.80
N ALA A 48 1.13 -18.10 -7.11
CA ALA A 48 1.76 -19.05 -8.03
C ALA A 48 3.28 -19.00 -7.89
N ARG A 49 3.95 -20.11 -8.23
CA ARG A 49 5.41 -20.15 -8.27
C ARG A 49 5.91 -19.09 -9.25
N ASP A 50 6.96 -18.37 -8.85
CA ASP A 50 7.59 -17.32 -9.64
C ASP A 50 6.64 -16.17 -10.03
N GLN A 51 5.57 -15.95 -9.25
CA GLN A 51 4.67 -14.80 -9.42
C GLN A 51 5.45 -13.49 -9.27
N ARG A 52 5.32 -12.62 -10.27
CA ARG A 52 5.89 -11.28 -10.27
C ARG A 52 4.82 -10.26 -9.88
N VAL A 53 5.22 -9.27 -9.08
CA VAL A 53 4.35 -8.19 -8.61
C VAL A 53 5.14 -6.90 -8.69
N ASP A 54 4.56 -5.91 -9.36
CA ASP A 54 5.13 -4.57 -9.43
C ASP A 54 4.71 -3.74 -8.22
N VAL A 55 5.67 -3.00 -7.67
CA VAL A 55 5.45 -2.04 -6.59
C VAL A 55 5.83 -0.66 -7.09
N TYR A 56 4.86 0.25 -7.12
CA TYR A 56 5.08 1.65 -7.48
C TYR A 56 5.41 2.47 -6.24
N CYS A 57 6.49 3.24 -6.32
CA CYS A 57 6.90 4.15 -5.26
C CYS A 57 7.36 5.49 -5.85
N VAL A 58 7.26 6.54 -5.03
CA VAL A 58 7.89 7.83 -5.30
C VAL A 58 9.03 7.97 -4.30
N LEU A 59 10.25 8.11 -4.82
CA LEU A 59 11.45 8.24 -4.01
C LEU A 59 11.99 9.66 -4.11
N ASP A 60 12.20 10.28 -2.95
CA ASP A 60 12.93 11.54 -2.84
C ASP A 60 14.41 11.22 -2.55
N GLU A 61 15.23 11.19 -3.61
CA GLU A 61 16.64 10.84 -3.52
C GLU A 61 17.50 11.86 -2.74
N SER A 62 16.96 13.06 -2.48
CA SER A 62 17.63 14.01 -1.57
C SER A 62 17.57 13.55 -0.10
N ARG A 63 16.66 12.62 0.23
CA ARG A 63 16.43 12.11 1.59
C ARG A 63 16.82 10.65 1.76
N LEU A 64 16.71 9.84 0.71
CA LEU A 64 17.03 8.42 0.73
C LEU A 64 17.55 8.00 -0.65
N SER A 65 18.83 7.62 -0.74
CA SER A 65 19.41 7.18 -2.02
C SER A 65 18.73 5.91 -2.54
N LEU A 66 18.71 5.76 -3.86
CA LEU A 66 18.20 4.55 -4.52
C LEU A 66 18.87 3.27 -4.00
N GLU A 67 20.18 3.29 -3.79
CA GLU A 67 20.95 2.16 -3.25
C GLU A 67 20.49 1.76 -1.84
N THR A 68 20.29 2.75 -0.97
CA THR A 68 19.81 2.50 0.39
C THR A 68 18.38 1.98 0.36
N PHE A 69 17.52 2.56 -0.49
CA PHE A 69 16.15 2.11 -0.69
C PHE A 69 16.10 0.64 -1.14
N GLN A 70 16.91 0.27 -2.13
CA GLN A 70 17.01 -1.12 -2.61
C GLN A 70 17.42 -2.08 -1.49
N THR A 71 18.48 -1.73 -0.76
CA THR A 71 18.99 -2.55 0.35
C THR A 71 17.92 -2.76 1.43
N LEU A 72 17.18 -1.71 1.77
CA LEU A 72 16.09 -1.79 2.74
C LEU A 72 14.93 -2.65 2.23
N LEU A 73 14.59 -2.55 0.95
CA LEU A 73 13.52 -3.34 0.34
C LEU A 73 13.88 -4.83 0.28
N GLU A 74 15.13 -5.17 -0.04
CA GLU A 74 15.66 -6.53 0.01
C GLU A 74 15.69 -7.08 1.45
N ALA A 75 16.04 -6.25 2.43
CA ALA A 75 15.97 -6.62 3.84
C ALA A 75 14.53 -6.93 4.29
N ILE A 76 13.55 -6.14 3.85
CA ILE A 76 12.13 -6.42 4.08
C ILE A 76 11.73 -7.74 3.42
N GLY A 77 12.13 -7.97 2.17
CA GLY A 77 11.79 -9.19 1.43
C GLY A 77 12.36 -10.46 2.06
N SER A 78 13.59 -10.40 2.60
CA SER A 78 14.22 -11.54 3.28
C SER A 78 13.64 -11.81 4.67
N HIS A 79 13.27 -10.75 5.41
CA HIS A 79 12.64 -10.87 6.74
C HIS A 79 11.17 -11.32 6.64
N GLY A 80 10.44 -10.80 5.66
CA GLY A 80 9.01 -10.97 5.49
C GLY A 80 8.25 -9.67 5.80
N PHE A 81 7.28 -9.34 4.95
CA PHE A 81 6.41 -8.19 5.09
C PHE A 81 5.02 -8.57 5.62
N GLY A 82 4.55 -7.82 6.60
CA GLY A 82 3.18 -7.93 7.11
C GLY A 82 3.04 -8.89 8.29
N ARG A 83 1.84 -9.44 8.43
CA ARG A 83 1.50 -10.34 9.53
C ARG A 83 2.29 -11.65 9.38
N ASP A 84 2.72 -12.23 10.50
CA ASP A 84 3.32 -13.57 10.54
C ASP A 84 4.66 -13.70 9.77
N ALA A 85 5.35 -12.57 9.54
CA ALA A 85 6.72 -12.54 9.03
C ALA A 85 7.69 -13.41 9.87
N SER A 86 7.50 -13.42 11.20
CA SER A 86 8.29 -14.23 12.14
C SER A 86 8.15 -15.74 11.96
N ILE A 87 7.09 -16.21 11.28
CA ILE A 87 6.90 -17.62 10.93
C ILE A 87 7.10 -17.89 9.43
N GLY A 88 7.70 -16.93 8.72
CA GLY A 88 8.18 -17.11 7.35
C GLY A 88 7.25 -16.59 6.24
N LEU A 89 6.15 -15.91 6.57
CA LEU A 89 5.25 -15.34 5.56
C LEU A 89 5.74 -13.98 5.03
N GLY A 90 5.17 -13.56 3.90
CA GLY A 90 5.40 -12.22 3.32
C GLY A 90 6.78 -12.02 2.70
N LYS A 91 7.53 -13.09 2.42
CA LYS A 91 8.85 -13.02 1.80
C LYS A 91 8.76 -12.76 0.30
N PHE A 92 9.72 -12.01 -0.22
CA PHE A 92 9.87 -11.74 -1.64
C PHE A 92 11.33 -11.44 -1.98
N THR A 93 11.66 -11.51 -3.27
CA THR A 93 12.96 -11.10 -3.81
C THR A 93 12.74 -9.92 -4.73
N VAL A 94 13.59 -8.90 -4.62
CA VAL A 94 13.59 -7.77 -5.55
C VAL A 94 14.28 -8.24 -6.84
N GLU A 95 13.53 -8.33 -7.93
CA GLU A 95 14.10 -8.73 -9.23
C GLU A 95 14.75 -7.55 -9.95
N SER A 96 14.09 -6.39 -9.94
CA SER A 96 14.60 -5.18 -10.57
C SER A 96 13.97 -3.94 -9.95
N ILE A 97 14.66 -2.81 -10.07
CA ILE A 97 14.12 -1.48 -9.79
C ILE A 97 14.32 -0.64 -11.05
N CYS A 98 13.24 -0.01 -11.52
CA CYS A 98 13.25 0.88 -12.66
C CYS A 98 12.88 2.29 -12.19
N ALA A 99 13.78 3.26 -12.42
CA ALA A 99 13.57 4.65 -12.01
C ALA A 99 12.55 5.39 -12.91
N ASP A 100 12.17 4.80 -14.04
CA ASP A 100 11.47 5.48 -15.13
C ASP A 100 10.01 5.04 -15.29
N PHE A 101 9.30 4.73 -14.19
CA PHE A 101 7.85 4.59 -14.30
C PHE A 101 7.21 5.97 -14.52
N VAL A 102 7.10 6.35 -15.79
CA VAL A 102 6.49 7.60 -16.26
C VAL A 102 4.97 7.53 -16.11
N GLY A 103 4.49 7.56 -14.87
CA GLY A 103 3.07 7.68 -14.57
C GLY A 103 2.59 9.14 -14.51
N ALA A 104 3.48 10.07 -14.21
CA ALA A 104 3.08 11.37 -13.66
C ALA A 104 3.71 12.62 -14.30
N THR A 105 4.74 12.52 -15.15
CA THR A 105 5.57 13.71 -15.44
C THR A 105 5.83 14.04 -16.90
N ASP A 106 5.77 13.08 -17.84
CA ASP A 106 6.07 13.42 -19.22
C ASP A 106 4.84 13.31 -20.12
N SER A 107 4.62 14.38 -20.88
CA SER A 107 3.88 14.44 -22.14
C SER A 107 4.40 13.43 -23.20
N HIS A 108 5.31 12.53 -22.82
CA HIS A 108 6.06 11.59 -23.64
C HIS A 108 6.14 10.21 -22.98
N ASN A 109 5.01 9.54 -22.74
CA ASN A 109 4.74 8.22 -23.31
C ASN A 109 3.42 7.63 -22.76
N VAL A 110 2.40 7.44 -23.60
CA VAL A 110 2.15 6.18 -24.35
C VAL A 110 1.62 5.07 -23.46
N ILE A 111 0.37 5.22 -23.01
CA ILE A 111 -0.62 4.19 -23.34
C ILE A 111 -0.98 4.50 -24.79
N GLU A 112 -0.32 3.85 -25.74
CA GLU A 112 -0.49 4.00 -27.21
C GLU A 112 -0.82 5.41 -27.70
N ASN A 113 0.21 6.17 -28.11
CA ASN A 113 0.09 7.32 -28.99
C ASN A 113 -0.56 6.90 -30.33
N ARG A 114 -1.89 6.76 -30.33
CA ARG A 114 -2.71 6.97 -31.51
C ARG A 114 -3.04 8.45 -31.55
N SER A 115 -2.14 9.22 -32.16
CA SER A 115 -2.42 10.49 -32.85
C SER A 115 -2.94 11.72 -32.08
N ASN A 116 -3.11 11.69 -30.74
CA ASN A 116 -3.58 12.88 -29.99
C ASN A 116 -2.68 13.25 -28.82
N LYS A 117 -2.39 14.56 -28.69
CA LYS A 117 -1.79 15.17 -27.49
C LYS A 117 -2.65 14.82 -26.27
N PHE A 118 -2.15 13.95 -25.41
CA PHE A 118 -2.79 13.62 -24.15
C PHE A 118 -2.54 14.75 -23.15
N GLU A 119 -3.57 15.53 -22.83
CA GLU A 119 -3.53 16.57 -21.81
C GLU A 119 -4.29 16.05 -20.57
N PRO A 120 -3.58 15.65 -19.49
CA PRO A 120 -4.23 15.20 -18.27
C PRO A 120 -4.96 16.36 -17.58
N THR A 121 -6.15 16.06 -17.05
CA THR A 121 -7.01 17.02 -16.34
C THR A 121 -7.26 16.61 -14.90
N ALA A 122 -6.86 15.40 -14.50
CA ALA A 122 -7.04 14.84 -13.17
C ALA A 122 -5.91 13.85 -12.82
N TRP A 123 -5.86 13.41 -11.57
CA TRP A 123 -4.95 12.38 -11.09
C TRP A 123 -5.72 11.14 -10.64
N LEU A 124 -5.20 9.95 -10.95
CA LEU A 124 -5.64 8.67 -10.41
C LEU A 124 -4.61 8.16 -9.39
N THR A 125 -5.04 7.82 -8.17
CA THR A 125 -4.14 7.29 -7.13
C THR A 125 -3.87 5.80 -7.29
N LEU A 126 -2.60 5.39 -7.12
CA LEU A 126 -2.17 4.00 -7.13
C LEU A 126 -2.15 3.36 -5.72
N ALA A 127 -2.44 4.14 -4.69
CA ALA A 127 -2.55 3.69 -3.30
C ALA A 127 -3.61 4.50 -2.55
N PRO A 128 -4.04 4.06 -1.34
CA PRO A 128 -4.91 4.87 -0.51
C PRO A 128 -4.25 6.17 -0.07
N CYS A 129 -5.00 7.27 -0.07
CA CYS A 129 -4.46 8.60 0.20
C CYS A 129 -5.31 9.42 1.19
N ALA A 130 -4.69 10.47 1.73
CA ALA A 130 -5.33 11.47 2.59
C ALA A 130 -5.38 12.84 1.88
N PRO A 131 -6.42 13.10 1.06
CA PRO A 131 -6.45 14.23 0.12
C PRO A 131 -6.93 15.55 0.72
N GLN A 132 -7.37 15.56 1.98
CA GLN A 132 -8.06 16.70 2.59
C GLN A 132 -7.19 17.97 2.63
N GLY A 133 -7.78 19.12 2.30
CA GLY A 133 -7.09 20.41 2.35
C GLY A 133 -6.02 20.62 1.27
N LEU A 134 -5.97 19.78 0.23
CA LEU A 134 -4.95 19.86 -0.84
C LEU A 134 -5.43 20.51 -2.14
N GLY A 135 -6.60 21.17 -2.13
CA GLY A 135 -7.09 21.98 -3.26
C GLY A 135 -7.74 21.18 -4.40
N PHE A 136 -8.58 20.19 -4.07
CA PHE A 136 -9.32 19.40 -5.06
C PHE A 136 -10.80 19.78 -5.14
N ASP A 137 -11.36 19.77 -6.34
CA ASP A 137 -12.78 20.01 -6.60
C ASP A 137 -13.56 18.76 -6.15
N GLY A 138 -14.29 18.88 -5.04
CA GLY A 138 -15.02 17.77 -4.44
C GLY A 138 -16.18 17.27 -5.30
N ASP A 139 -16.76 18.13 -6.15
CA ASP A 139 -17.90 17.78 -7.00
C ASP A 139 -17.46 17.05 -8.27
N LYS A 140 -16.18 17.17 -8.65
CA LYS A 140 -15.58 16.52 -9.83
C LYS A 140 -14.56 15.44 -9.48
N SER A 141 -14.28 15.24 -8.19
CA SER A 141 -13.40 14.18 -7.70
C SER A 141 -14.22 12.98 -7.25
N TYR A 142 -13.68 11.77 -7.44
CA TYR A 142 -14.39 10.52 -7.17
C TYR A 142 -13.53 9.58 -6.35
N TRP A 143 -14.05 9.11 -5.22
CA TRP A 143 -13.33 8.16 -4.38
C TRP A 143 -14.28 7.27 -3.59
N ARG A 144 -13.78 6.10 -3.20
CA ARG A 144 -14.38 5.29 -2.15
C ARG A 144 -13.66 5.55 -0.84
N VAL A 145 -14.39 5.69 0.26
CA VAL A 145 -13.80 5.81 1.59
C VAL A 145 -13.44 4.43 2.12
N ILE A 146 -12.24 4.28 2.67
CA ILE A 146 -11.81 3.11 3.43
C ILE A 146 -11.39 3.52 4.84
N THR A 147 -11.62 2.63 5.80
CA THR A 147 -11.13 2.80 7.18
C THR A 147 -9.89 1.94 7.39
N ARG A 148 -8.79 2.54 7.85
CA ARG A 148 -7.61 1.78 8.30
C ARG A 148 -7.56 1.70 9.81
N PHE A 149 -7.62 0.48 10.32
CA PHE A 149 -7.43 0.16 11.73
C PHE A 149 -5.96 -0.17 11.98
N GLY A 150 -5.23 0.78 12.56
CA GLY A 150 -3.81 0.60 12.86
C GLY A 150 -3.61 -0.09 14.20
N ARG A 151 -2.63 -1.00 14.25
CA ARG A 151 -2.04 -1.48 15.50
C ARG A 151 -0.57 -1.06 15.53
N HIS A 152 -0.06 -0.72 16.70
CA HIS A 152 1.36 -0.50 16.91
C HIS A 152 2.14 -1.81 16.78
N GLY A 153 3.35 -1.72 16.26
CA GLY A 153 4.34 -2.80 16.32
C GLY A 153 5.20 -2.71 17.60
N ASN A 154 6.08 -3.68 17.78
CA ASN A 154 7.09 -3.71 18.84
C ASN A 154 6.50 -3.49 20.25
N LEU A 155 7.23 -2.80 21.15
CA LEU A 155 6.84 -2.57 22.54
C LEU A 155 5.42 -2.00 22.70
N HIS A 156 5.03 -1.03 21.87
CA HIS A 156 3.68 -0.45 21.93
C HIS A 156 2.58 -1.43 21.52
N GLY A 157 2.89 -2.40 20.64
CA GLY A 157 1.97 -3.47 20.26
C GLY A 157 1.69 -4.49 21.38
N LEU A 158 2.57 -4.54 22.40
CA LEU A 158 2.45 -5.37 23.61
C LEU A 158 1.83 -4.60 24.81
N SER A 159 1.56 -3.31 24.63
CA SER A 159 0.97 -2.48 25.68
C SER A 159 -0.53 -2.75 25.88
N CYS A 160 -1.11 -2.19 26.94
CA CYS A 160 -2.55 -2.25 27.20
C CYS A 160 -3.39 -1.42 26.21
N LYS A 161 -2.78 -0.59 25.36
CA LYS A 161 -3.45 0.26 24.36
C LYS A 161 -2.77 0.15 23.00
N PRO A 162 -2.74 -1.04 22.38
CA PRO A 162 -1.92 -1.29 21.21
C PRO A 162 -2.51 -0.74 19.90
N PHE A 163 -3.74 -0.26 19.93
CA PHE A 163 -4.46 0.23 18.74
C PHE A 163 -4.30 1.74 18.56
N LYS A 164 -4.11 2.15 17.31
CA LYS A 164 -4.19 3.54 16.86
C LYS A 164 -5.66 3.91 16.62
N ASN A 165 -5.95 5.20 16.69
CA ASN A 165 -7.24 5.71 16.24
C ASN A 165 -7.44 5.36 14.75
N PRO A 166 -8.60 4.83 14.34
CA PRO A 166 -8.88 4.54 12.94
C PRO A 166 -8.83 5.81 12.10
N VAL A 167 -8.32 5.70 10.88
CA VAL A 167 -8.30 6.81 9.91
C VAL A 167 -9.21 6.51 8.72
N LEU A 168 -9.82 7.56 8.19
CA LEU A 168 -10.49 7.52 6.89
C LEU A 168 -9.49 7.93 5.81
N LEU A 169 -9.43 7.14 4.74
CA LEU A 169 -8.62 7.41 3.55
C LEU A 169 -9.49 7.28 2.30
N ALA A 170 -9.15 8.00 1.24
CA ALA A 170 -9.60 7.66 -0.09
C ALA A 170 -8.91 6.37 -0.54
N ALA A 171 -9.65 5.43 -1.12
CA ALA A 171 -9.12 4.16 -1.61
C ALA A 171 -8.15 4.35 -2.78
N THR A 172 -7.42 3.29 -3.13
CA THR A 172 -6.75 3.18 -4.43
C THR A 172 -7.75 3.39 -5.56
N ALA A 173 -7.27 3.94 -6.68
CA ALA A 173 -8.06 4.36 -7.84
C ALA A 173 -9.04 5.51 -7.53
N ALA A 174 -8.70 6.36 -6.56
CA ALA A 174 -9.39 7.63 -6.38
C ALA A 174 -8.96 8.61 -7.48
N VAL A 175 -9.93 9.36 -7.98
CA VAL A 175 -9.75 10.41 -9.00
C VAL A 175 -9.86 11.77 -8.34
N PHE A 176 -8.85 12.61 -8.53
CA PHE A 176 -8.83 13.97 -8.02
C PHE A 176 -8.71 14.98 -9.16
N VAL A 177 -9.67 15.90 -9.22
CA VAL A 177 -9.67 17.04 -10.13
C VAL A 177 -9.19 18.28 -9.35
N PRO A 178 -8.24 19.06 -9.86
CA PRO A 178 -7.81 20.29 -9.19
C PRO A 178 -8.94 21.32 -9.18
N GLN A 179 -9.00 22.16 -8.13
CA GLN A 179 -9.86 23.35 -8.15
C GLN A 179 -9.35 24.38 -9.16
N ASP A 180 -8.03 24.47 -9.30
CA ASP A 180 -7.34 25.34 -10.24
C ASP A 180 -6.83 24.54 -11.46
N ASN A 181 -5.78 25.03 -12.12
CA ASN A 181 -5.17 24.36 -13.25
C ASN A 181 -4.45 23.06 -12.84
N TYR A 182 -4.47 22.08 -13.74
CA TYR A 182 -3.68 20.85 -13.59
C TYR A 182 -2.18 21.16 -13.61
N SER A 183 -1.44 20.51 -12.73
CA SER A 183 0.03 20.54 -12.67
C SER A 183 0.58 19.13 -12.46
N PRO A 184 1.62 18.66 -13.16
CA PRO A 184 2.22 17.35 -12.88
C PRO A 184 2.56 17.17 -11.39
N ARG A 185 2.18 16.03 -10.81
CA ARG A 185 2.50 15.65 -9.42
C ARG A 185 2.86 14.18 -9.40
N GLN A 186 3.86 13.81 -8.59
CA GLN A 186 4.26 12.41 -8.43
C GLN A 186 3.37 11.66 -7.42
N PHE A 187 2.83 12.36 -6.42
CA PHE A 187 1.95 11.78 -5.41
C PHE A 187 0.86 12.77 -4.97
N ILE A 188 -0.20 12.24 -4.37
CA ILE A 188 -1.23 12.99 -3.65
C ILE A 188 -1.30 12.50 -2.20
N GLY A 189 -1.58 13.42 -1.29
CA GLY A 189 -1.92 13.14 0.09
C GLY A 189 -0.87 13.62 1.08
N GLN A 190 -1.06 13.23 2.34
CA GLN A 190 -0.27 13.76 3.45
C GLN A 190 -0.13 12.74 4.59
N GLY A 191 0.83 13.00 5.49
CA GLY A 191 0.93 12.32 6.76
C GLY A 191 -0.18 12.80 7.70
N LEU A 192 -0.86 11.86 8.35
CA LEU A 192 -1.87 12.14 9.37
C LEU A 192 -1.30 11.86 10.75
N GLY A 193 -1.79 12.58 11.76
CA GLY A 193 -1.42 12.38 13.15
C GLY A 193 -0.30 13.26 13.65
N GLY A 194 0.52 12.70 14.55
CA GLY A 194 1.39 13.49 15.42
C GLY A 194 0.60 14.17 16.56
N GLY A 195 1.33 14.75 17.51
CA GLY A 195 0.74 15.49 18.63
C GLY A 195 -0.28 14.70 19.47
N GLY A 196 -0.18 13.36 19.49
CA GLY A 196 -1.12 12.50 20.24
C GLY A 196 -2.48 12.26 19.56
N GLN A 197 -2.70 12.75 18.32
CA GLN A 197 -3.99 12.63 17.63
C GLN A 197 -4.34 11.19 17.24
N LEU A 198 -3.35 10.41 16.80
CA LEU A 198 -3.56 9.01 16.39
C LEU A 198 -3.31 7.99 17.50
N SER A 199 -2.59 8.37 18.55
CA SER A 199 -2.24 7.48 19.64
C SER A 199 -1.96 8.29 20.89
N LYS A 200 -2.63 7.95 21.98
CA LYS A 200 -2.37 8.56 23.28
C LYS A 200 -1.12 7.99 23.97
N ILE A 201 -0.64 6.82 23.54
CA ILE A 201 0.55 6.18 24.13
C ILE A 201 1.85 6.55 23.41
N GLU A 202 1.76 6.99 22.16
CA GLU A 202 2.91 7.39 21.35
C GLU A 202 2.54 8.65 20.56
N PRO A 203 2.78 9.85 21.11
CA PRO A 203 2.38 11.11 20.48
C PRO A 203 2.97 11.34 19.10
N ALA A 204 4.13 10.76 18.78
CA ALA A 204 4.76 10.86 17.45
C ALA A 204 4.12 9.92 16.41
N THR A 205 3.06 9.19 16.78
CA THR A 205 2.39 8.27 15.86
C THR A 205 1.82 9.00 14.66
N VAL A 206 2.27 8.58 13.48
CA VAL A 206 1.75 9.02 12.20
C VAL A 206 1.12 7.88 11.41
N GLN A 207 0.30 8.26 10.44
CA GLN A 207 -0.24 7.39 9.40
C GLN A 207 0.13 7.98 8.04
N GLN A 208 0.74 7.17 7.17
CA GLN A 208 1.03 7.58 5.81
C GLN A 208 -0.26 7.56 4.99
N GLY A 209 -0.57 8.69 4.38
CA GLY A 209 -1.64 8.87 3.40
C GLY A 209 -1.13 9.43 2.08
N TYR A 210 0.13 9.14 1.74
CA TYR A 210 0.76 9.51 0.46
C TYR A 210 0.54 8.40 -0.56
N ALA A 211 0.01 8.73 -1.73
CA ALA A 211 -0.20 7.78 -2.81
C ALA A 211 0.47 8.27 -4.09
N PRO A 212 1.31 7.45 -4.75
CA PRO A 212 1.73 7.70 -6.12
C PRO A 212 0.53 7.92 -7.03
N VAL A 213 0.66 8.78 -8.03
CA VAL A 213 -0.43 9.09 -8.96
C VAL A 213 -0.03 8.94 -10.41
N VAL A 214 -1.04 8.71 -11.25
CA VAL A 214 -0.92 8.83 -12.70
C VAL A 214 -1.85 9.92 -13.22
N GLY A 215 -1.40 10.65 -14.24
CA GLY A 215 -2.22 11.66 -14.90
C GLY A 215 -3.28 11.00 -15.78
N ILE A 216 -4.55 11.39 -15.63
CA ILE A 216 -5.66 10.92 -16.46
C ILE A 216 -6.40 12.10 -17.09
N ARG A 217 -7.10 11.84 -18.19
CA ARG A 217 -8.01 12.81 -18.82
C ARG A 217 -9.44 12.41 -18.52
N MET A 218 -10.16 13.27 -17.81
CA MET A 218 -11.60 13.14 -17.61
C MET A 218 -12.34 13.63 -18.86
N GLU A 219 -13.45 12.97 -19.19
CA GLU A 219 -14.40 13.48 -20.18
C GLU A 219 -15.07 14.75 -19.64
N ALA A 220 -15.42 15.67 -20.56
CA ALA A 220 -16.04 16.95 -20.25
C ALA A 220 -17.55 16.82 -20.08
#